data_AF-A0A7S2KK00-F1
#
_entry.id   AF-A0A7S2KK00-F1
#
_cell.length_a   1.000
_cell.length_b   1.000
_cell.length_c   1.000
_cell.angle_alpha   90.00
_cell.angle_beta   90.00
_cell.angle_gamma   90.00
#
_symmetry.space_group_name_H-M   'P 1'
#
loop_
_entity.id
_entity.type
_entity.pdbx_description
1 polymer ?
#
loop_
_entity_poly.entity_id
_entity_poly.type
_entity_poly.pdbx_seq_one_letter_code
_entity_poly.pdbx_strand_id
1 'polypeptide(L)'
;GLHVRPGAPLEGALTAFEGSNVDRGGNANALTIASRGEIASFVSNDGLYCAEGDPRRAEAALALKKASPIGALFDDALVMVGYTCTTRGYYGMMASDDCTPITVWFRDGADRDAYNMSFSRALTAWATRWGVEDQATLMLACTCEPTSPLHRSTEGCASLASVPSAWVHQNPENGHDLVCSGGPFVFNTWVLATLKSSPQLCMHFHDQIAPVSCLHVGFPYLYNVQGHCYPSSNVWTRTPDAFTDPGRIEASELEERMLSVWEAFAENHSIGNLEVLNNELACNCLPDSGVGQESFYGPVCLAGPPSTHSPIRDWWNGTYPGSGGEIV
;
A
#
# COMPACT_ATOMS: atom_id res chain seq x y z
N GLY A 1 5.15 7.36 -58.41
CA GLY A 1 5.77 6.83 -57.19
C GLY A 1 5.85 7.96 -56.20
N LEU A 2 4.93 8.00 -55.24
CA LEU A 2 4.82 9.06 -54.24
C LEU A 2 5.63 8.66 -53.00
N HIS A 3 6.66 9.44 -52.70
CA HIS A 3 7.40 9.38 -51.46
C HIS A 3 6.52 9.94 -50.32
N VAL A 4 6.17 9.07 -49.38
CA VAL A 4 5.57 9.46 -48.10
C VAL A 4 6.69 9.75 -47.12
N ARG A 5 6.72 10.97 -46.58
CA ARG A 5 7.62 11.37 -45.49
C ARG A 5 7.11 10.81 -44.14
N PRO A 6 8.00 10.50 -43.19
CA PRO A 6 7.59 10.12 -41.85
C PRO A 6 7.02 11.34 -41.11
N GLY A 7 5.85 11.17 -40.51
CA GLY A 7 5.21 12.15 -39.65
C GLY A 7 5.99 12.33 -38.34
N ALA A 8 6.01 13.56 -37.84
CA ALA A 8 6.55 13.92 -36.53
C ALA A 8 5.76 13.22 -35.40
N PRO A 9 6.39 12.95 -34.23
CA PRO A 9 5.69 12.39 -33.09
C PRO A 9 4.75 13.44 -32.48
N LEU A 10 3.55 12.98 -32.07
CA LEU A 10 2.59 13.76 -31.31
C LEU A 10 3.11 13.99 -29.90
N GLU A 11 3.59 15.21 -29.63
CA GLU A 11 3.63 15.79 -28.28
C GLU A 11 2.19 16.08 -27.86
N GLY A 12 1.71 15.46 -26.78
CA GLY A 12 0.40 15.78 -26.21
C GLY A 12 -0.31 14.62 -25.52
N ALA A 13 0.27 14.11 -24.43
CA ALA A 13 -0.46 13.34 -23.42
C ALA A 13 0.03 13.80 -22.04
N LEU A 14 -0.25 15.06 -21.73
CA LEU A 14 -0.17 15.63 -20.40
C LEU A 14 -1.58 16.15 -20.04
N THR A 15 -1.96 15.86 -18.80
CA THR A 15 -3.08 16.39 -18.01
C THR A 15 -4.50 15.97 -18.42
N ALA A 16 -4.99 14.93 -17.76
CA ALA A 16 -6.39 14.80 -17.33
C ALA A 16 -6.43 14.41 -15.84
N PHE A 17 -5.82 15.25 -15.00
CA PHE A 17 -6.18 15.40 -13.59
C PHE A 17 -6.70 16.84 -13.45
N GLU A 18 -7.80 17.15 -14.14
CA GLU A 18 -8.59 18.32 -13.79
C GLU A 18 -9.41 17.94 -12.56
N GLY A 19 -8.93 18.41 -11.40
CA GLY A 19 -9.54 18.17 -10.11
C GLY A 19 -11.02 18.51 -10.12
N SER A 20 -11.84 17.50 -9.81
CA SER A 20 -13.21 17.71 -9.36
C SER A 20 -13.14 18.37 -7.97
N ASN A 21 -12.91 19.68 -7.94
CA ASN A 21 -13.14 20.50 -6.76
C ASN A 21 -14.66 20.56 -6.54
N VAL A 22 -15.20 19.51 -5.92
CA VAL A 22 -16.51 19.61 -5.29
C VAL A 22 -16.36 20.58 -4.14
N ASP A 23 -16.84 21.81 -4.34
CA ASP A 23 -17.01 22.84 -3.32
C ASP A 23 -17.89 22.29 -2.18
N ARG A 24 -17.28 21.57 -1.23
CA ARG A 24 -17.93 21.15 0.02
C ARG A 24 -17.88 22.35 0.98
N GLY A 25 -18.76 23.31 0.73
CA GLY A 25 -19.13 24.37 1.67
C GLY A 25 -19.83 23.82 2.91
N GLY A 26 -19.10 23.03 3.71
CA GLY A 26 -19.54 22.50 5.00
C GLY A 26 -18.93 23.31 6.12
N ASN A 27 -19.78 23.86 6.99
CA ASN A 27 -19.44 24.58 8.22
C ASN A 27 -18.15 24.07 8.90
N ALA A 28 -17.08 24.86 8.85
CA ALA A 28 -15.77 24.60 9.47
C ALA A 28 -15.78 24.57 11.02
N ASN A 29 -16.96 24.59 11.66
CA ASN A 29 -17.12 24.59 13.11
C ASN A 29 -17.75 23.29 13.68
N ALA A 30 -17.96 22.26 12.85
CA ALA A 30 -18.42 20.93 13.31
C ALA A 30 -17.36 19.82 13.15
N LEU A 31 -16.17 20.13 12.63
CA LEU A 31 -15.13 19.16 12.22
C LEU A 31 -13.92 19.08 13.16
N THR A 32 -14.03 19.56 14.41
CA THR A 32 -12.89 19.61 15.35
C THR A 32 -13.05 18.74 16.61
N ILE A 33 -13.93 17.73 16.57
CA ILE A 33 -14.07 16.71 17.62
C ILE A 33 -14.16 15.29 17.03
N ALA A 34 -13.35 14.97 16.03
CA ALA A 34 -12.71 13.63 15.96
C ALA A 34 -11.35 13.67 16.72
N SER A 35 -11.20 14.65 17.62
CA SER A 35 -10.00 14.88 18.41
C SER A 35 -10.04 14.05 19.71
N ARG A 36 -9.14 13.07 19.81
CA ARG A 36 -8.83 12.24 20.99
C ARG A 36 -9.94 11.26 21.42
N GLY A 37 -9.90 10.02 20.92
CA GLY A 37 -10.46 8.89 21.68
C GLY A 37 -11.04 7.72 20.88
N GLU A 38 -11.20 7.83 19.55
CA GLU A 38 -11.70 6.69 18.78
C GLU A 38 -10.58 5.67 18.60
N ILE A 39 -10.77 4.49 19.18
CA ILE A 39 -9.93 3.32 18.91
C ILE A 39 -10.51 2.65 17.67
N ALA A 40 -9.62 2.13 16.83
CA ALA A 40 -9.97 1.26 15.72
C ALA A 40 -9.28 -0.08 15.87
N SER A 41 -9.87 -1.11 15.28
CA SER A 41 -9.29 -2.45 15.28
C SER A 41 -9.44 -3.15 13.94
N PHE A 42 -8.56 -4.09 13.66
CA PHE A 42 -8.73 -5.06 12.56
C PHE A 42 -8.49 -6.47 13.07
N VAL A 43 -9.01 -7.44 12.33
CA VAL A 43 -8.95 -8.87 12.67
C VAL A 43 -8.36 -9.61 11.48
N SER A 44 -7.47 -10.57 11.72
CA SER A 44 -6.93 -11.44 10.65
C SER A 44 -8.05 -12.24 9.98
N ASN A 45 -7.83 -12.68 8.74
CA ASN A 45 -8.80 -13.44 7.96
C ASN A 45 -9.22 -14.76 8.65
N ASP A 46 -8.32 -15.34 9.47
CA ASP A 46 -8.61 -16.56 10.25
C ASP A 46 -9.29 -16.29 11.61
N GLY A 47 -9.49 -15.03 11.98
CA GLY A 47 -10.21 -14.64 13.21
C GLY A 47 -9.49 -14.98 14.52
N LEU A 48 -8.19 -15.23 14.47
CA LEU A 48 -7.37 -15.59 15.63
C LEU A 48 -6.62 -14.39 16.23
N TYR A 49 -6.33 -13.38 15.41
CA TYR A 49 -5.59 -12.19 15.78
C TYR A 49 -6.49 -10.96 15.66
N CYS A 50 -6.49 -10.12 16.68
CA CYS A 50 -7.02 -8.78 16.59
C CYS A 50 -5.94 -7.77 16.97
N ALA A 51 -5.85 -6.67 16.24
CA ALA A 51 -5.05 -5.54 16.67
C ALA A 51 -5.85 -4.26 16.72
N GLU A 52 -5.46 -3.37 17.62
CA GLU A 52 -6.10 -2.08 17.82
C GLU A 52 -5.09 -0.97 18.12
N GLY A 53 -5.51 0.25 17.83
CA GLY A 53 -4.78 1.49 18.05
C GLY A 53 -5.64 2.69 17.67
N ASP A 54 -5.03 3.87 17.55
CA ASP A 54 -5.71 4.96 16.86
C ASP A 54 -5.96 4.59 15.37
N PRO A 55 -6.96 5.20 14.71
CA PRO A 55 -7.38 4.77 13.38
C PRO A 55 -6.27 4.82 12.34
N ARG A 56 -5.39 5.83 12.40
CA ARG A 56 -4.27 5.95 11.46
C ARG A 56 -3.24 4.85 11.69
N ARG A 57 -2.88 4.56 12.94
CA ARG A 57 -1.96 3.46 13.26
C ARG A 57 -2.54 2.08 12.93
N ALA A 58 -3.83 1.86 13.18
CA ALA A 58 -4.50 0.63 12.80
C ALA A 58 -4.47 0.42 11.28
N GLU A 59 -4.77 1.46 10.48
CA GLU A 59 -4.72 1.40 9.02
C GLU A 59 -3.31 1.24 8.48
N ALA A 60 -2.32 1.99 9.00
CA ALA A 60 -0.91 1.82 8.65
C ALA A 60 -0.47 0.37 8.88
N ALA A 61 -0.81 -0.19 10.04
CA ALA A 61 -0.39 -1.54 10.37
C ALA A 61 -1.07 -2.62 9.54
N LEU A 62 -2.38 -2.48 9.29
CA LEU A 62 -3.08 -3.39 8.41
C LEU A 62 -2.52 -3.33 6.98
N ALA A 63 -2.34 -2.13 6.43
CA ALA A 63 -1.81 -1.96 5.08
C ALA A 63 -0.40 -2.51 4.94
N LEU A 64 0.45 -2.35 5.96
CA LEU A 64 1.79 -2.94 5.97
C LEU A 64 1.73 -4.47 5.99
N LYS A 65 0.88 -5.05 6.85
CA LYS A 65 0.67 -6.51 6.91
C LYS A 65 0.18 -7.05 5.57
N LYS A 66 -0.83 -6.41 4.95
CA LYS A 66 -1.35 -6.77 3.61
C LYS A 66 -0.29 -6.67 2.51
N ALA A 67 0.64 -5.73 2.60
CA ALA A 67 1.70 -5.57 1.59
C ALA A 67 2.90 -6.52 1.81
N SER A 68 3.05 -7.09 3.01
CA SER A 68 4.21 -7.88 3.42
C SER A 68 4.15 -9.37 3.00
N PRO A 69 5.21 -10.17 3.24
CA PRO A 69 5.21 -11.62 3.01
C PRO A 69 4.09 -12.42 3.68
N ILE A 70 3.39 -11.85 4.67
CA ILE A 70 2.26 -12.49 5.38
C ILE A 70 0.90 -11.92 4.94
N GLY A 71 0.84 -11.17 3.82
CA GLY A 71 -0.36 -10.47 3.34
C GLY A 71 -1.59 -11.36 3.25
N ALA A 72 -1.43 -12.61 2.81
CA ALA A 72 -2.51 -13.61 2.73
C ALA A 72 -3.33 -13.82 4.03
N LEU A 73 -2.79 -13.50 5.21
CA LEU A 73 -3.52 -13.56 6.48
C LEU A 73 -4.44 -12.35 6.73
N PHE A 74 -4.30 -11.31 5.92
CA PHE A 74 -4.94 -10.00 6.10
C PHE A 74 -5.59 -9.47 4.83
N ASP A 75 -5.54 -10.18 3.71
CA ASP A 75 -6.04 -9.68 2.41
C ASP A 75 -7.49 -9.18 2.46
N ASP A 76 -8.38 -9.86 3.17
CA ASP A 76 -9.79 -9.47 3.33
C ASP A 76 -10.04 -8.64 4.60
N ALA A 77 -9.03 -8.44 5.43
CA ALA A 77 -9.17 -7.70 6.69
C ALA A 77 -9.40 -6.21 6.42
N LEU A 78 -10.14 -5.57 7.33
CA LEU A 78 -10.47 -4.15 7.29
C LEU A 78 -10.40 -3.58 8.70
N VAL A 79 -10.06 -2.29 8.80
CA VAL A 79 -10.12 -1.56 10.06
C VAL A 79 -11.57 -1.13 10.33
N MET A 80 -11.99 -1.33 11.57
CA MET A 80 -13.29 -0.96 12.09
C MET A 80 -13.09 0.15 13.13
N VAL A 81 -13.40 1.39 12.76
CA VAL A 81 -13.32 2.54 13.67
C VAL A 81 -14.45 2.50 14.69
N GLY A 82 -14.15 2.84 15.95
CA GLY A 82 -15.08 2.75 17.07
C GLY A 82 -15.18 1.37 17.70
N TYR A 83 -14.41 0.38 17.20
CA TYR A 83 -14.36 -0.96 17.76
C TYR A 83 -12.98 -1.26 18.33
N THR A 84 -12.96 -1.68 19.59
CA THR A 84 -11.78 -2.28 20.22
C THR A 84 -11.76 -3.79 19.92
N CYS A 85 -10.61 -4.41 20.08
CA CYS A 85 -10.48 -5.86 20.08
C CYS A 85 -11.34 -6.51 21.16
N THR A 86 -11.47 -5.87 22.33
CA THR A 86 -12.35 -6.34 23.40
C THR A 86 -13.83 -6.30 23.03
N THR A 87 -14.34 -5.27 22.35
CA THR A 87 -15.74 -5.25 21.87
C THR A 87 -15.97 -6.26 20.74
N ARG A 88 -14.91 -6.71 20.08
CA ARG A 88 -14.92 -7.77 19.05
C ARG A 88 -14.67 -9.18 19.60
N GLY A 89 -14.62 -9.33 20.93
CA GLY A 89 -14.53 -10.64 21.59
C GLY A 89 -13.12 -11.13 21.90
N TYR A 90 -12.09 -10.29 21.76
CA TYR A 90 -10.70 -10.62 22.09
C TYR A 90 -10.34 -10.02 23.45
N TYR A 91 -10.47 -10.82 24.50
CA TYR A 91 -10.27 -10.41 25.91
C TYR A 91 -8.97 -10.93 26.53
N GLY A 92 -8.23 -11.77 25.81
CA GLY A 92 -7.10 -12.52 26.30
C GLY A 92 -5.81 -11.70 26.33
N MET A 93 -4.69 -12.35 26.01
CA MET A 93 -3.36 -11.75 26.18
C MET A 93 -3.19 -10.52 25.31
N MET A 94 -2.94 -9.39 25.97
CA MET A 94 -2.50 -8.15 25.36
C MET A 94 -0.99 -8.23 25.11
N ALA A 95 -0.56 -8.01 23.86
CA ALA A 95 0.85 -7.95 23.47
C ALA A 95 1.09 -6.71 22.59
N SER A 96 2.36 -6.29 22.49
CA SER A 96 2.74 -5.35 21.43
C SER A 96 2.89 -6.13 20.12
N ASP A 97 2.50 -5.53 19.00
CA ASP A 97 2.98 -6.02 17.71
C ASP A 97 4.47 -5.68 17.57
N ASP A 98 5.27 -6.63 17.09
CA ASP A 98 6.72 -6.41 16.96
C ASP A 98 7.07 -5.64 15.68
N CYS A 99 6.15 -5.55 14.72
CA CYS A 99 6.37 -4.97 13.39
C CYS A 99 5.84 -3.52 13.27
N THR A 100 4.89 -3.14 14.13
CA THR A 100 4.20 -1.86 14.15
C THR A 100 3.81 -1.48 15.59
N PRO A 101 3.67 -0.20 15.95
CA PRO A 101 3.39 0.22 17.32
C PRO A 101 1.89 0.13 17.67
N ILE A 102 1.27 -1.03 17.44
CA ILE A 102 -0.14 -1.31 17.78
C ILE A 102 -0.24 -2.36 18.90
N THR A 103 -1.40 -2.43 19.53
CA THR A 103 -1.68 -3.46 20.55
C THR A 103 -2.38 -4.65 19.90
N VAL A 104 -1.97 -5.86 20.25
CA VAL A 104 -2.52 -7.13 19.77
C VAL A 104 -3.24 -7.86 20.88
N TRP A 105 -4.35 -8.48 20.53
CA TRP A 105 -5.22 -9.25 21.39
C TRP A 105 -5.53 -10.60 20.77
N PHE A 106 -5.58 -11.62 21.62
CA PHE A 106 -6.07 -12.96 21.31
C PHE A 106 -7.27 -13.25 22.22
N ARG A 107 -8.15 -14.20 21.89
CA ARG A 107 -9.23 -14.59 22.83
C ARG A 107 -8.66 -15.35 24.02
N ASP A 108 -7.72 -16.24 23.76
CA ASP A 108 -7.01 -17.04 24.75
C ASP A 108 -5.61 -17.46 24.22
N GLY A 109 -4.92 -18.31 24.97
CA GLY A 109 -3.60 -18.82 24.57
C GLY A 109 -3.63 -19.79 23.39
N ALA A 110 -4.73 -20.52 23.19
CA ALA A 110 -4.87 -21.46 22.08
C ALA A 110 -5.03 -20.72 20.74
N ASP A 111 -5.80 -19.63 20.72
CA ASP A 111 -5.91 -18.75 19.55
C ASP A 111 -4.56 -18.13 19.19
N ARG A 112 -3.76 -17.72 20.19
CA ARG A 112 -2.40 -17.23 19.97
C ARG A 112 -1.49 -18.29 19.34
N ASP A 113 -1.49 -19.50 19.89
CA ASP A 113 -0.66 -20.59 19.38
C ASP A 113 -1.11 -21.02 17.97
N ALA A 114 -2.42 -21.01 17.71
CA ALA A 114 -2.98 -21.25 16.39
C ALA A 114 -2.62 -20.14 15.38
N TYR A 115 -2.67 -18.86 15.79
CA TYR A 115 -2.22 -17.74 14.97
C TYR A 115 -0.73 -17.86 14.64
N ASN A 116 0.12 -18.22 15.59
CA ASN A 116 1.54 -18.43 15.34
C ASN A 116 1.77 -19.53 14.28
N MET A 117 0.98 -20.60 14.31
CA MET A 117 1.02 -21.62 13.24
C MET A 117 0.50 -21.08 11.90
N SER A 118 -0.57 -20.28 11.87
CA SER A 118 -1.05 -19.61 10.64
C SER A 118 0.01 -18.66 10.07
N PHE A 119 0.66 -17.86 10.92
CA PHE A 119 1.76 -16.97 10.58
C PHE A 119 2.93 -17.73 9.95
N SER A 120 3.43 -18.77 10.62
CA SER A 120 4.52 -19.59 10.08
C SER A 120 4.14 -20.25 8.76
N ARG A 121 2.90 -20.74 8.61
CA ARG A 121 2.41 -21.33 7.36
C ARG A 121 2.33 -20.31 6.24
N ALA A 122 1.79 -19.12 6.48
CA ALA A 122 1.68 -18.06 5.48
C ALA A 122 3.07 -17.62 4.99
N LEU A 123 3.99 -17.34 5.92
CA LEU A 123 5.36 -16.96 5.57
C LEU A 123 6.09 -18.07 4.81
N THR A 124 5.96 -19.33 5.26
CA THR A 124 6.59 -20.48 4.57
C THR A 124 6.01 -20.68 3.18
N ALA A 125 4.69 -20.56 3.01
CA ALA A 125 4.03 -20.70 1.72
C ALA A 125 4.47 -19.60 0.74
N TRP A 126 4.54 -18.35 1.20
CA TRP A 126 5.07 -17.24 0.42
C TRP A 126 6.54 -17.48 0.04
N ALA A 127 7.36 -17.89 0.99
CA ALA A 127 8.78 -18.13 0.75
C ALA A 127 9.03 -19.27 -0.25
N THR A 128 8.30 -20.38 -0.09
CA THR A 128 8.37 -21.54 -0.99
C THR A 128 7.90 -21.17 -2.40
N ARG A 129 6.83 -20.38 -2.51
CA ARG A 129 6.30 -19.92 -3.80
C ARG A 129 7.36 -19.16 -4.61
N TRP A 130 8.23 -18.43 -3.94
CA TRP A 130 9.22 -17.56 -4.59
C TRP A 130 10.67 -18.03 -4.46
N GLY A 131 10.92 -19.18 -3.82
CA GLY A 131 12.26 -19.75 -3.65
C GLY A 131 13.19 -18.87 -2.78
N VAL A 132 12.64 -18.29 -1.70
CA VAL A 132 13.36 -17.38 -0.80
C VAL A 132 13.29 -17.82 0.67
N GLU A 133 13.20 -19.13 0.92
CA GLU A 133 13.05 -19.73 2.25
C GLU A 133 14.08 -19.22 3.26
N ASP A 134 15.35 -19.12 2.85
CA ASP A 134 16.45 -18.66 3.72
C ASP A 134 16.41 -17.14 4.02
N GLN A 135 15.62 -16.37 3.27
CA GLN A 135 15.53 -14.91 3.41
C GLN A 135 14.16 -14.44 3.91
N ALA A 136 13.17 -15.31 4.03
CA ALA A 136 11.78 -14.92 4.30
C ALA A 136 11.61 -14.14 5.60
N THR A 137 12.26 -14.58 6.69
CA THR A 137 12.23 -13.88 7.98
C THR A 137 12.90 -12.50 7.90
N LEU A 138 14.04 -12.40 7.20
CA LEU A 138 14.72 -11.12 6.96
C LEU A 138 13.82 -10.18 6.15
N MET A 139 13.24 -10.67 5.06
CA MET A 139 12.33 -9.91 4.19
C MET A 139 11.12 -9.39 4.98
N LEU A 140 10.49 -10.23 5.80
CA LEU A 140 9.37 -9.81 6.65
C LEU A 140 9.81 -8.71 7.64
N ALA A 141 10.87 -8.96 8.40
CA ALA A 141 11.34 -8.02 9.42
C ALA A 141 11.77 -6.67 8.84
N CYS A 142 12.45 -6.68 7.68
CA CYS A 142 12.90 -5.47 7.02
C CYS A 142 11.77 -4.67 6.35
N THR A 143 10.59 -5.27 6.17
CA THR A 143 9.38 -4.55 5.72
C THR A 143 8.57 -3.94 6.86
N CYS A 144 8.90 -4.21 8.12
CA CYS A 144 8.26 -3.58 9.27
C CYS A 144 8.53 -2.08 9.37
N GLU A 145 7.74 -1.36 10.19
CA GLU A 145 7.99 0.06 10.47
C GLU A 145 9.42 0.21 11.03
N PRO A 146 10.25 1.15 10.54
CA PRO A 146 11.66 1.24 10.93
C PRO A 146 11.93 1.34 12.43
N THR A 147 11.01 1.98 13.16
CA THR A 147 11.11 2.18 14.61
C THR A 147 10.65 0.97 15.42
N SER A 148 10.08 -0.04 14.78
CA SER A 148 9.54 -1.24 15.44
C SER A 148 10.64 -2.11 16.08
N PRO A 149 10.31 -2.90 17.12
CA PRO A 149 11.26 -3.84 17.72
C PRO A 149 11.86 -4.84 16.71
N LEU A 150 11.03 -5.40 15.83
CA LEU A 150 11.47 -6.41 14.86
C LEU A 150 12.43 -5.82 13.83
N HIS A 151 12.12 -4.63 13.28
CA HIS A 151 13.02 -3.98 12.32
C HIS A 151 14.37 -3.63 12.95
N ARG A 152 14.36 -2.96 14.12
CA ARG A 152 15.59 -2.49 14.79
C ARG A 152 16.52 -3.61 15.25
N SER A 153 15.96 -4.76 15.62
CA SER A 153 16.75 -5.92 16.04
C SER A 153 17.26 -6.78 14.87
N THR A 154 16.81 -6.49 13.65
CA THR A 154 17.17 -7.26 12.46
C THR A 154 18.39 -6.66 11.77
N GLU A 155 19.46 -7.44 11.71
CA GLU A 155 20.63 -7.11 10.91
C GLU A 155 20.44 -7.54 9.45
N GLY A 156 21.11 -6.84 8.52
CA GLY A 156 21.16 -7.26 7.12
C GLY A 156 20.10 -6.64 6.21
N CYS A 157 19.20 -5.77 6.67
CA CYS A 157 18.18 -5.18 5.79
C CYS A 157 18.74 -4.45 4.56
N ALA A 158 19.95 -3.89 4.65
CA ALA A 158 20.62 -3.27 3.51
C ALA A 158 20.90 -4.25 2.35
N SER A 159 21.01 -5.56 2.61
CA SER A 159 21.19 -6.55 1.53
C SER A 159 19.94 -6.72 0.66
N LEU A 160 18.77 -6.30 1.15
CA LEU A 160 17.52 -6.34 0.39
C LEU A 160 17.37 -5.18 -0.60
N ALA A 161 18.25 -4.17 -0.55
CA ALA A 161 18.21 -3.04 -1.48
C ALA A 161 18.34 -3.47 -2.95
N SER A 162 19.07 -4.56 -3.21
CA SER A 162 19.25 -5.14 -4.54
C SER A 162 18.28 -6.25 -4.89
N VAL A 163 17.41 -6.67 -3.96
CA VAL A 163 16.42 -7.71 -4.23
C VAL A 163 15.30 -7.09 -5.07
N PRO A 164 15.09 -7.54 -6.32
CA PRO A 164 14.01 -7.04 -7.13
C PRO A 164 12.68 -7.48 -6.52
N SER A 165 11.67 -6.67 -6.77
CA SER A 165 10.30 -7.02 -6.44
C SER A 165 9.33 -6.70 -7.56
N ALA A 166 8.18 -7.33 -7.48
CA ALA A 166 7.07 -7.20 -8.39
C ALA A 166 5.78 -7.31 -7.58
N TRP A 167 4.79 -6.47 -7.89
CA TRP A 167 3.40 -6.83 -7.68
C TRP A 167 2.65 -6.62 -8.99
N VAL A 168 1.76 -7.54 -9.30
CA VAL A 168 0.93 -7.48 -10.50
C VAL A 168 -0.42 -6.93 -10.08
N HIS A 169 -0.79 -5.80 -10.67
CA HIS A 169 -2.10 -5.20 -10.50
C HIS A 169 -3.11 -6.09 -11.19
N GLN A 170 -4.15 -6.50 -10.47
CA GLN A 170 -5.24 -7.31 -11.03
C GLN A 170 -6.51 -6.48 -11.08
N ASN A 171 -7.29 -6.62 -12.15
CA ASN A 171 -8.63 -6.07 -12.16
C ASN A 171 -9.47 -6.85 -11.12
N PRO A 172 -10.00 -6.18 -10.06
CA PRO A 172 -10.72 -6.87 -9.00
C PRO A 172 -12.07 -7.46 -9.45
N GLU A 173 -12.60 -7.04 -10.60
CA GLU A 173 -13.87 -7.55 -11.15
C GLU A 173 -13.72 -8.89 -11.89
N ASN A 174 -12.57 -9.14 -12.52
CA ASN A 174 -12.37 -10.31 -13.40
C ASN A 174 -11.05 -11.08 -13.14
N GLY A 175 -10.17 -10.57 -12.28
CA GLY A 175 -8.87 -11.17 -11.94
C GLY A 175 -7.82 -11.08 -13.05
N HIS A 176 -8.04 -10.29 -14.11
CA HIS A 176 -7.07 -10.12 -15.18
C HIS A 176 -5.85 -9.33 -14.70
N ASP A 177 -4.66 -9.85 -15.00
CA ASP A 177 -3.40 -9.16 -14.75
C ASP A 177 -3.24 -7.97 -15.72
N LEU A 178 -3.11 -6.75 -15.17
CA LEU A 178 -3.12 -5.51 -15.93
C LEU A 178 -1.72 -4.99 -16.23
N VAL A 179 -1.00 -4.58 -15.19
CA VAL A 179 0.37 -4.06 -15.25
C VAL A 179 1.16 -4.59 -14.06
N CYS A 180 2.49 -4.53 -14.13
CA CYS A 180 3.33 -4.90 -13.01
C CYS A 180 4.13 -3.69 -12.51
N SER A 181 4.17 -3.48 -11.20
CA SER A 181 5.04 -2.50 -10.58
C SER A 181 6.24 -3.20 -9.95
N GLY A 182 7.45 -2.73 -10.25
CA GLY A 182 8.70 -3.37 -9.81
C GLY A 182 9.80 -2.40 -9.40
N GLY A 183 10.65 -2.83 -8.49
CA GLY A 183 11.61 -1.97 -7.77
C GLY A 183 12.27 -2.71 -6.59
N PRO A 184 13.04 -2.03 -5.73
CA PRO A 184 13.63 -2.63 -4.54
C PRO A 184 12.55 -3.18 -3.59
N PHE A 185 12.76 -4.38 -3.04
CA PHE A 185 11.73 -5.11 -2.28
C PHE A 185 11.11 -4.33 -1.11
N VAL A 186 11.92 -3.78 -0.21
CA VAL A 186 11.42 -3.04 0.95
C VAL A 186 10.70 -1.76 0.51
N PHE A 187 11.30 -1.02 -0.42
CA PHE A 187 10.69 0.21 -0.98
C PHE A 187 9.32 -0.07 -1.57
N ASN A 188 9.22 -1.08 -2.45
CA ASN A 188 7.96 -1.42 -3.12
C ASN A 188 6.91 -1.99 -2.16
N THR A 189 7.32 -2.66 -1.08
CA THR A 189 6.39 -3.08 -0.03
C THR A 189 5.76 -1.86 0.65
N TRP A 190 6.54 -0.83 0.95
CA TRP A 190 6.03 0.40 1.56
C TRP A 190 5.22 1.28 0.58
N VAL A 191 5.58 1.29 -0.71
CA VAL A 191 4.73 1.84 -1.76
C VAL A 191 3.36 1.16 -1.76
N LEU A 192 3.34 -0.18 -1.83
CA LEU A 192 2.09 -0.93 -1.85
C LEU A 192 1.25 -0.72 -0.58
N ALA A 193 1.90 -0.66 0.59
CA ALA A 193 1.22 -0.31 1.85
C ALA A 193 0.62 1.11 1.80
N THR A 194 1.31 2.06 1.18
CA THR A 194 0.82 3.44 1.00
C THR A 194 -0.46 3.45 0.15
N LEU A 195 -0.45 2.72 -0.97
CA LEU A 195 -1.61 2.56 -1.85
C LEU A 195 -2.78 1.83 -1.18
N LYS A 196 -2.49 0.81 -0.35
CA LYS A 196 -3.49 0.08 0.44
C LYS A 196 -4.06 0.87 1.62
N SER A 197 -3.55 2.07 1.90
CA SER A 197 -4.06 2.96 2.96
C SER A 197 -4.43 4.34 2.41
N SER A 198 -4.91 4.37 1.16
CA SER A 198 -5.38 5.54 0.44
C SER A 198 -6.70 5.22 -0.30
N PRO A 199 -7.29 6.17 -1.05
CA PRO A 199 -8.47 5.89 -1.86
C PRO A 199 -8.23 4.82 -2.94
N GLN A 200 -6.97 4.50 -3.24
CA GLN A 200 -6.59 3.45 -4.19
C GLN A 200 -6.69 2.04 -3.59
N LEU A 201 -7.06 1.88 -2.32
CA LEU A 201 -7.27 0.56 -1.69
C LEU A 201 -8.18 -0.35 -2.52
N CYS A 202 -9.22 0.19 -3.15
CA CYS A 202 -10.17 -0.58 -3.96
C CYS A 202 -9.50 -1.28 -5.17
N MET A 203 -8.45 -0.69 -5.76
CA MET A 203 -7.67 -1.32 -6.81
C MET A 203 -6.62 -2.28 -6.27
N HIS A 204 -5.96 -1.90 -5.18
CA HIS A 204 -4.83 -2.66 -4.64
C HIS A 204 -5.24 -3.60 -3.51
N PHE A 205 -6.53 -3.93 -3.37
CA PHE A 205 -7.05 -4.66 -2.21
C PHE A 205 -6.33 -6.01 -2.04
N HIS A 206 -6.14 -6.73 -3.15
CA HIS A 206 -5.52 -8.06 -3.19
C HIS A 206 -4.10 -8.09 -3.77
N ASP A 207 -3.55 -6.96 -4.21
CA ASP A 207 -2.17 -6.92 -4.72
C ASP A 207 -1.18 -7.42 -3.66
N GLN A 208 -0.23 -8.28 -4.04
CA GLN A 208 0.78 -8.85 -3.14
C GLN A 208 2.18 -8.62 -3.68
N ILE A 209 3.12 -8.32 -2.78
CA ILE A 209 4.54 -8.22 -3.14
C ILE A 209 5.15 -9.61 -3.38
N ALA A 210 5.97 -9.72 -4.41
CA ALA A 210 6.79 -10.87 -4.74
C ALA A 210 8.27 -10.45 -4.84
N PRO A 211 9.23 -11.25 -4.34
CA PRO A 211 10.67 -10.94 -4.38
C PRO A 211 11.30 -11.38 -5.71
N VAL A 212 10.64 -11.05 -6.82
CA VAL A 212 11.06 -11.36 -8.20
C VAL A 212 10.87 -10.11 -9.06
N SER A 213 11.46 -10.07 -10.25
CA SER A 213 11.26 -8.93 -11.16
C SER A 213 9.93 -9.01 -11.92
N CYS A 214 9.44 -7.89 -12.43
CA CYS A 214 8.28 -7.87 -13.34
C CYS A 214 8.48 -8.73 -14.60
N LEU A 215 9.72 -8.80 -15.10
CA LEU A 215 10.10 -9.72 -16.17
C LEU A 215 9.79 -11.18 -15.81
N HIS A 216 10.06 -11.59 -14.57
CA HIS A 216 9.81 -12.95 -14.10
C HIS A 216 8.31 -13.30 -14.09
N VAL A 217 7.44 -12.32 -13.77
CA VAL A 217 5.98 -12.49 -13.76
C VAL A 217 5.31 -12.17 -15.09
N GLY A 218 6.08 -12.10 -16.19
CA GLY A 218 5.53 -12.01 -17.55
C GLY A 218 5.27 -10.60 -18.07
N PHE A 219 5.89 -9.58 -17.47
CA PHE A 219 5.86 -8.17 -17.90
C PHE A 219 7.25 -7.71 -18.32
N PRO A 220 7.70 -8.04 -19.56
CA PRO A 220 9.09 -7.87 -19.97
C PRO A 220 9.44 -6.45 -20.41
N TYR A 221 8.47 -5.55 -20.61
CA TYR A 221 8.71 -4.22 -21.15
C TYR A 221 8.59 -3.16 -20.07
N LEU A 222 9.69 -2.50 -19.76
CA LEU A 222 9.70 -1.34 -18.88
C LEU A 222 8.95 -0.19 -19.56
N TYR A 223 7.90 0.33 -18.93
CA TYR A 223 7.31 1.58 -19.36
C TYR A 223 8.29 2.70 -19.01
N ASN A 224 8.92 3.28 -20.02
CA ASN A 224 10.02 4.25 -19.88
C ASN A 224 9.56 5.64 -19.41
N VAL A 225 8.58 5.66 -18.52
CA VAL A 225 8.16 6.84 -17.77
C VAL A 225 8.50 6.49 -16.33
N GLN A 226 9.56 7.13 -15.81
CA GLN A 226 9.94 7.02 -14.42
C GLN A 226 8.68 7.24 -13.56
N GLY A 227 8.43 6.36 -12.59
CA GLY A 227 7.22 6.43 -11.76
C GLY A 227 7.04 7.83 -11.18
N HIS A 228 6.03 8.56 -11.67
CA HIS A 228 5.85 9.97 -11.36
C HIS A 228 5.58 10.23 -9.87
N CYS A 229 5.17 9.21 -9.12
CA CYS A 229 4.84 9.24 -7.71
C CYS A 229 5.93 8.61 -6.82
N TYR A 230 6.61 7.57 -7.32
CA TYR A 230 7.60 6.77 -6.59
C TYR A 230 8.80 6.44 -7.50
N PRO A 231 9.86 7.27 -7.52
CA PRO A 231 10.94 7.19 -8.50
C PRO A 231 11.73 5.87 -8.54
N SER A 232 11.71 5.08 -7.46
CA SER A 232 12.36 3.75 -7.39
C SER A 232 11.41 2.59 -7.75
N SER A 233 10.13 2.86 -8.02
CA SER A 233 9.16 1.88 -8.51
C SER A 233 8.81 2.19 -9.96
N ASN A 234 8.93 1.19 -10.82
CA ASN A 234 8.72 1.30 -12.25
C ASN A 234 7.53 0.44 -12.69
N VAL A 235 6.81 0.89 -13.70
CA VAL A 235 5.71 0.14 -14.30
C VAL A 235 6.23 -0.68 -15.48
N TRP A 236 5.75 -1.91 -15.60
CA TRP A 236 6.09 -2.86 -16.65
C TRP A 236 4.82 -3.36 -17.33
N THR A 237 4.89 -3.53 -18.65
CA THR A 237 3.79 -3.91 -19.53
C THR A 237 4.10 -5.25 -20.25
N ARG A 238 3.06 -5.84 -20.85
CA ARG A 238 3.18 -7.07 -21.65
C ARG A 238 3.55 -6.78 -23.10
N THR A 239 3.24 -5.59 -23.62
CA THR A 239 3.63 -5.15 -24.97
C THR A 239 4.73 -4.08 -24.94
N PRO A 240 5.57 -3.99 -25.99
CA PRO A 240 6.63 -2.97 -26.08
C PRO A 240 6.08 -1.55 -26.13
N ASP A 241 4.94 -1.37 -26.80
CA ASP A 241 4.24 -0.09 -26.85
C ASP A 241 3.23 -0.04 -25.70
N ALA A 242 3.62 0.66 -24.63
CA ALA A 242 2.81 0.84 -23.44
C ALA A 242 1.56 1.71 -23.67
N PHE A 243 1.41 2.41 -24.80
CA PHE A 243 0.20 3.15 -25.13
C PHE A 243 -0.87 2.27 -25.79
N THR A 244 -0.47 1.09 -26.27
CA THR A 244 -1.36 0.10 -26.87
C THR A 244 -1.48 -1.18 -26.05
N ASP A 245 -0.79 -1.26 -24.91
CA ASP A 245 -0.89 -2.41 -24.00
C ASP A 245 -2.31 -2.48 -23.43
N PRO A 246 -3.08 -3.56 -23.67
CA PRO A 246 -4.46 -3.64 -23.21
C PRO A 246 -4.59 -3.59 -21.70
N GLY A 247 -3.65 -4.19 -20.96
CA GLY A 247 -3.66 -4.20 -19.51
C GLY A 247 -3.36 -2.82 -18.93
N ARG A 248 -2.48 -2.04 -19.56
CA ARG A 248 -2.26 -0.63 -19.20
C ARG A 248 -3.48 0.23 -19.45
N ILE A 249 -4.12 0.08 -20.61
CA ILE A 249 -5.33 0.86 -20.96
C ILE A 249 -6.43 0.55 -19.92
N GLU A 250 -6.67 -0.74 -19.66
CA GLU A 250 -7.63 -1.19 -18.66
C GLU A 250 -7.27 -0.69 -17.25
N ALA A 251 -5.99 -0.68 -16.86
CA ALA A 251 -5.56 -0.13 -15.56
C ALA A 251 -5.88 1.36 -15.43
N SER A 252 -5.64 2.16 -16.48
CA SER A 252 -5.96 3.59 -16.46
C SER A 252 -7.48 3.84 -16.38
N GLU A 253 -8.29 3.09 -17.13
CA GLU A 253 -9.75 3.16 -17.06
C GLU A 253 -10.29 2.68 -15.70
N LEU A 254 -9.67 1.64 -15.12
CA LEU A 254 -10.00 1.10 -13.82
C LEU A 254 -9.69 2.10 -12.71
N GLU A 255 -8.55 2.79 -12.76
CA GLU A 255 -8.18 3.80 -11.78
C GLU A 255 -9.17 4.96 -11.74
N GLU A 256 -9.51 5.54 -12.89
CA GLU A 256 -10.51 6.61 -12.98
C GLU A 256 -11.87 6.14 -12.44
N ARG A 257 -12.31 4.93 -12.83
CA ARG A 257 -13.57 4.36 -12.38
C ARG A 257 -13.57 4.11 -10.88
N MET A 258 -12.55 3.45 -10.34
CA MET A 258 -12.46 3.03 -8.95
C MET A 258 -12.41 4.21 -7.98
N LEU A 259 -11.70 5.28 -8.37
CA LEU A 259 -11.70 6.53 -7.61
C LEU A 259 -13.09 7.19 -7.58
N SER A 260 -13.87 7.08 -8.66
CA SER A 260 -15.23 7.61 -8.71
C SER A 260 -16.24 6.81 -7.85
N VAL A 261 -15.95 5.53 -7.57
CA VAL A 261 -16.83 4.65 -6.77
C VAL A 261 -16.29 4.35 -5.37
N TRP A 262 -15.25 5.07 -4.92
CA TRP A 262 -14.61 4.84 -3.62
C TRP A 262 -15.61 4.82 -2.45
N GLU A 263 -16.54 5.78 -2.39
CA GLU A 263 -17.56 5.85 -1.33
C GLU A 263 -18.47 4.60 -1.35
N ALA A 264 -18.86 4.11 -2.53
CA ALA A 264 -19.67 2.90 -2.68
C ALA A 264 -18.88 1.62 -2.33
N PHE A 265 -17.59 1.58 -2.69
CA PHE A 265 -16.69 0.49 -2.27
C PHE A 265 -16.59 0.43 -0.75
N ALA A 266 -16.38 1.58 -0.09
CA ALA A 266 -16.30 1.69 1.35
C ALA A 266 -17.60 1.27 2.05
N GLU A 267 -18.75 1.70 1.54
CA GLU A 267 -20.05 1.28 2.04
C GLU A 267 -20.23 -0.25 1.95
N ASN A 268 -19.95 -0.83 0.78
CA ASN A 268 -20.06 -2.28 0.56
C ASN A 268 -19.14 -3.10 1.47
N HIS A 269 -18.00 -2.53 1.88
CA HIS A 269 -17.04 -3.16 2.78
C HIS A 269 -17.20 -2.74 4.25
N SER A 270 -18.25 -1.97 4.58
CA SER A 270 -18.48 -1.45 5.93
C SER A 270 -17.32 -0.65 6.51
N ILE A 271 -16.58 0.07 5.66
CA ILE A 271 -15.52 1.00 6.07
C ILE A 271 -16.19 2.25 6.63
N GLY A 272 -16.40 2.26 7.95
CA GLY A 272 -17.26 3.24 8.62
C GLY A 272 -16.69 4.65 8.77
N ASN A 273 -15.36 4.81 8.77
CA ASN A 273 -14.71 6.12 8.82
C ASN A 273 -13.74 6.26 7.65
N LEU A 274 -14.14 7.07 6.68
CA LEU A 274 -13.35 7.34 5.48
C LEU A 274 -12.25 8.37 5.71
N GLU A 275 -12.19 9.07 6.84
CA GLU A 275 -11.23 10.17 7.07
C GLU A 275 -9.76 9.72 6.94
N VAL A 276 -9.46 8.46 7.28
CA VAL A 276 -8.09 7.94 7.19
C VAL A 276 -7.72 7.59 5.74
N LEU A 277 -8.65 6.97 5.00
CA LEU A 277 -8.41 6.43 3.67
C LEU A 277 -8.75 7.43 2.55
N ASN A 278 -9.66 8.38 2.78
CA ASN A 278 -10.08 9.40 1.81
C ASN A 278 -9.15 10.63 1.85
N ASN A 279 -7.86 10.37 1.72
CA ASN A 279 -6.81 11.38 1.68
C ASN A 279 -6.57 11.88 0.23
N GLU A 280 -5.71 12.89 0.08
CA GLU A 280 -5.40 13.48 -1.23
C GLU A 280 -4.46 12.56 -2.00
N LEU A 281 -4.88 12.07 -3.17
CA LEU A 281 -4.11 11.11 -3.97
C LEU A 281 -2.68 11.57 -4.26
N ALA A 282 -2.51 12.84 -4.64
CA ALA A 282 -1.21 13.43 -4.93
C ALA A 282 -0.29 13.46 -3.69
N CYS A 283 -0.85 13.56 -2.48
CA CYS A 283 -0.08 13.59 -1.24
C CYS A 283 0.42 12.21 -0.78
N ASN A 284 -0.03 11.14 -1.43
CA ASN A 284 0.57 9.82 -1.26
C ASN A 284 1.92 9.70 -1.98
N CYS A 285 2.21 10.57 -2.95
CA CYS A 285 3.47 10.58 -3.69
C CYS A 285 4.63 11.15 -2.88
N LEU A 286 5.85 10.71 -3.21
CA LEU A 286 7.05 11.20 -2.52
C LEU A 286 7.24 12.70 -2.82
N PRO A 287 7.73 13.51 -1.86
CA PRO A 287 7.82 14.97 -2.06
C PRO A 287 8.78 15.36 -3.18
N ASP A 288 9.78 14.53 -3.45
CA ASP A 288 10.78 14.70 -4.51
C ASP A 288 10.37 14.06 -5.85
N SER A 289 9.19 13.42 -5.90
CA SER A 289 8.64 12.85 -7.13
C SER A 289 8.10 13.93 -8.07
N GLY A 290 7.83 13.57 -9.33
CA GLY A 290 7.25 14.50 -10.31
C GLY A 290 5.94 15.11 -9.80
N VAL A 291 5.03 14.30 -9.25
CA VAL A 291 3.75 14.75 -8.67
C VAL A 291 3.97 15.58 -7.40
N GLY A 292 4.89 15.14 -6.53
CA GLY A 292 5.18 15.85 -5.26
C GLY A 292 5.78 17.25 -5.47
N GLN A 293 6.53 17.43 -6.56
CA GLN A 293 7.13 18.72 -6.94
C GLN A 293 6.19 19.65 -7.71
N GLU A 294 5.04 19.17 -8.18
CA GLU A 294 4.08 20.03 -8.86
C GLU A 294 3.62 21.17 -7.94
N SER A 295 3.72 22.40 -8.44
CA SER A 295 3.55 23.63 -7.65
C SER A 295 2.20 23.75 -6.95
N PHE A 296 1.20 23.02 -7.44
CA PHE A 296 -0.14 22.98 -6.86
C PHE A 296 -0.23 22.07 -5.63
N TYR A 297 0.41 20.90 -5.66
CA TYR A 297 0.26 19.89 -4.61
C TYR A 297 1.31 20.00 -3.51
N GLY A 298 2.54 20.38 -3.84
CA GLY A 298 3.66 20.43 -2.89
C GLY A 298 3.33 21.17 -1.57
N PRO A 299 2.81 22.41 -1.60
CA PRO A 299 2.46 23.13 -0.39
C PRO A 299 1.36 22.45 0.44
N VAL A 300 0.35 21.86 -0.22
CA VAL A 300 -0.78 21.20 0.45
C VAL A 300 -0.33 19.92 1.14
N CYS A 301 0.50 19.12 0.46
CA CYS A 301 0.95 17.84 0.99
C CYS A 301 1.99 18.00 2.11
N LEU A 302 2.87 19.01 2.02
CA LEU A 302 3.91 19.26 3.02
C LEU A 302 3.41 20.04 4.25
N ALA A 303 2.44 20.95 4.07
CA ALA A 303 1.91 21.77 5.17
C ALA A 303 0.55 21.30 5.69
N GLY A 304 -0.08 20.34 5.01
CA GLY A 304 -1.37 19.77 5.40
C GLY A 304 -1.30 18.98 6.71
N PRO A 305 -2.46 18.77 7.37
CA PRO A 305 -2.55 17.82 8.48
C PRO A 305 -2.24 16.39 8.01
N PRO A 306 -1.85 15.46 8.90
CA PRO A 306 -1.58 14.06 8.51
C PRO A 306 -2.70 13.38 7.71
N SER A 307 -3.96 13.81 7.90
CA SER A 307 -5.10 13.31 7.14
C SER A 307 -5.04 13.60 5.62
N THR A 308 -4.13 14.45 5.15
CA THR A 308 -3.96 14.69 3.70
C THR A 308 -3.24 13.56 2.98
N HIS A 309 -2.59 12.63 3.68
CA HIS A 309 -1.88 11.51 3.08
C HIS A 309 -2.13 10.19 3.81
N SER A 310 -1.74 9.09 3.16
CA SER A 310 -1.70 7.75 3.73
C SER A 310 -0.98 7.73 5.08
N PRO A 311 -1.48 7.00 6.08
CA PRO A 311 -0.80 6.75 7.35
C PRO A 311 0.59 6.14 7.24
N ILE A 312 0.92 5.43 6.17
CA ILE A 312 2.30 4.94 5.94
C ILE A 312 3.26 6.11 5.78
N ARG A 313 2.80 7.22 5.17
CA ARG A 313 3.58 8.44 4.98
C ARG A 313 3.80 9.25 6.27
N ASP A 314 3.17 8.88 7.39
CA ASP A 314 3.43 9.47 8.71
C ASP A 314 4.86 9.17 9.21
N TRP A 315 5.45 8.08 8.74
CA TRP A 315 6.80 7.65 9.10
C TRP A 315 7.68 7.35 7.87
N TRP A 316 7.10 7.01 6.72
CA TRP A 316 7.87 6.75 5.51
C TRP A 316 7.97 7.96 4.58
N ASN A 317 9.20 8.33 4.23
CA ASN A 317 9.51 9.48 3.35
C ASN A 317 10.13 9.08 2.00
N GLY A 318 10.13 7.80 1.64
CA GLY A 318 10.78 7.30 0.42
C GLY A 318 12.18 6.70 0.62
N THR A 319 12.76 6.85 1.81
CA THR A 319 14.00 6.13 2.16
C THR A 319 13.71 4.64 2.39
N TYR A 320 14.76 3.80 2.29
CA TYR A 320 14.69 2.38 2.59
C TYR A 320 16.10 1.84 2.91
N PRO A 321 16.23 0.67 3.58
CA PRO A 321 17.53 0.08 3.88
C PRO A 321 18.43 -0.01 2.64
N GLY A 322 19.61 0.62 2.71
CA GLY A 322 20.59 0.64 1.63
C GLY A 322 20.46 1.79 0.62
N SER A 323 19.45 2.66 0.73
CA SER A 323 19.26 3.80 -0.18
C SER A 323 20.25 4.96 0.04
N GLY A 324 21.12 4.87 1.05
CA GLY A 324 22.10 5.90 1.41
C GLY A 324 21.53 7.11 2.17
N GLY A 325 20.21 7.17 2.37
CA GLY A 325 19.54 8.13 3.25
C GLY A 325 19.39 7.59 4.68
N GLU A 326 19.24 8.50 5.65
CA GLU A 326 18.83 8.13 7.00
C GLU A 326 17.37 7.66 6.94
N ILE A 327 17.11 6.46 7.43
CA ILE A 327 15.74 5.95 7.57
C ILE A 327 15.13 6.69 8.76
N VAL A 328 14.17 7.58 8.47
CA VAL A 328 13.45 8.37 9.47
C VAL A 328 12.33 7.53 10.09
#